data_AF-A0A8H6F7A0-F1
#
_entry.id   AF-A0A8H6F7A0-F1
#
_cell.length_a   1.000
_cell.length_b   1.000
_cell.length_c   1.000
_cell.angle_alpha   90.00
_cell.angle_beta   90.00
_cell.angle_gamma   90.00
#
_symmetry.space_group_name_H-M   'P 1'
#
loop_
_entity.id
_entity.type
_entity.pdbx_description
1 polymer ?
#
loop_
_entity_poly.entity_id
_entity_poly.type
_entity_poly.pdbx_seq_one_letter_code
_entity_poly.pdbx_strand_id
1 'polypeptide(L)'
;MIGHIIIDQYQNNSIDNVIIFKIYQRFYKGKKNFHNLLNDINKFTGLNRDAQGNLNNEAGIINEISQLIKNYYNSGDNELEIFDELEKVKTSTSISTSGGGGNDDSDDNDDVIGYYEKLINAKEYIPIELSRINNILQNDIDKLNGITIDSLTKRANILRSLL
;
A
#
# COMPACT_ATOMS: atom_id res chain seq x y z
N MET A 1 -33.90 28.62 -4.90
CA MET A 1 -32.55 29.23 -5.02
C MET A 1 -31.59 28.36 -4.20
N ILE A 2 -31.20 27.20 -4.73
CA ILE A 2 -30.29 26.24 -4.10
C ILE A 2 -29.12 26.15 -5.07
N GLY A 3 -28.07 26.94 -4.86
CA GLY A 3 -26.99 27.02 -5.84
C GLY A 3 -25.66 27.57 -5.37
N HIS A 4 -25.54 28.01 -4.12
CA HIS A 4 -24.33 28.73 -3.68
C HIS A 4 -23.96 28.44 -2.22
N ILE A 5 -23.73 27.19 -1.81
CA ILE A 5 -23.11 26.93 -0.48
C ILE A 5 -22.28 25.64 -0.47
N ILE A 6 -21.43 25.41 -1.47
CA ILE A 6 -20.34 24.43 -1.31
C ILE A 6 -19.03 25.17 -1.07
N ILE A 7 -18.82 26.30 -1.77
CA ILE A 7 -17.60 27.10 -1.67
C ILE A 7 -17.49 27.75 -0.28
N ASP A 8 -18.55 28.35 0.26
CA ASP A 8 -18.52 29.02 1.58
C ASP A 8 -18.26 28.08 2.77
N GLN A 9 -18.55 26.78 2.62
CA GLN A 9 -18.29 25.78 3.66
C GLN A 9 -16.79 25.51 3.85
N TYR A 10 -16.00 25.76 2.81
CA TYR A 10 -14.56 25.62 2.82
C TYR A 10 -13.99 27.03 2.79
N GLN A 11 -13.57 27.57 3.95
CA GLN A 11 -13.07 28.95 4.17
C GLN A 11 -11.83 29.34 3.32
N ASN A 12 -11.92 29.24 1.99
CA ASN A 12 -10.81 29.34 1.07
C ASN A 12 -11.34 29.78 -0.30
N ASN A 13 -11.21 31.08 -0.57
CA ASN A 13 -11.75 31.75 -1.76
C ASN A 13 -10.88 31.56 -3.03
N SER A 14 -9.95 30.61 -3.02
CA SER A 14 -9.11 30.32 -4.19
C SER A 14 -9.78 29.26 -5.08
N ILE A 15 -9.87 29.57 -6.39
CA ILE A 15 -10.57 28.77 -7.40
C ILE A 15 -9.77 27.50 -7.79
N ASP A 16 -8.48 27.44 -7.48
CA ASP A 16 -7.58 26.36 -7.91
C ASP A 16 -7.21 25.37 -6.78
N ASN A 17 -8.18 24.99 -5.94
CA ASN A 17 -7.94 24.05 -4.85
C ASN A 17 -8.46 22.65 -5.21
N VAL A 18 -7.63 21.62 -4.99
CA VAL A 18 -8.07 20.22 -5.02
C VAL A 18 -8.32 19.77 -3.59
N ILE A 19 -9.54 19.27 -3.34
CA ILE A 19 -9.93 18.70 -2.05
C ILE A 19 -9.92 17.18 -2.18
N ILE A 20 -9.19 16.52 -1.29
CA ILE A 20 -9.12 15.06 -1.24
C ILE A 20 -10.00 14.60 -0.06
N PHE A 21 -10.94 13.72 -0.34
CA PHE A 21 -11.86 13.16 0.64
C PHE A 21 -11.51 11.69 0.91
N LYS A 22 -11.33 11.36 2.20
CA LYS A 22 -11.27 9.98 2.70
C LYS A 22 -12.17 9.89 3.94
N ILE A 23 -11.60 9.81 5.14
CA ILE A 23 -12.32 9.90 6.44
C ILE A 23 -12.42 11.37 6.92
N TYR A 24 -11.41 12.18 6.59
CA TYR A 24 -11.40 13.63 6.78
C TYR A 24 -11.01 14.34 5.48
N GLN A 25 -11.40 15.60 5.36
CA GLN A 25 -11.07 16.44 4.21
C GLN A 25 -9.65 17.00 4.32
N ARG A 26 -8.85 16.88 3.25
CA ARG A 26 -7.54 17.53 3.15
C ARG A 26 -7.45 18.38 1.89
N PHE A 27 -7.00 19.61 2.06
CA PHE A 27 -6.71 20.52 0.96
C PHE A 27 -5.30 20.27 0.42
N TYR A 28 -5.19 20.02 -0.87
CA TYR A 28 -3.93 20.09 -1.57
C TYR A 28 -3.57 21.56 -1.83
N LYS A 29 -2.43 22.02 -1.29
CA LYS A 29 -1.90 23.38 -1.48
C LYS A 29 -0.58 23.39 -2.28
N GLY A 30 -0.25 22.29 -2.95
CA GLY A 30 0.99 22.14 -3.69
C GLY A 30 0.96 22.80 -5.06
N LYS A 31 2.09 22.70 -5.79
CA LYS A 31 2.21 23.25 -7.15
C LYS A 31 1.22 22.57 -8.09
N LYS A 32 0.68 23.31 -9.08
CA LYS A 32 -0.23 22.82 -10.12
C LYS A 32 0.47 21.86 -11.10
N ASN A 33 0.87 20.69 -10.61
CA ASN A 33 1.47 19.62 -11.39
C ASN A 33 0.81 18.31 -10.98
N PHE A 34 0.35 17.56 -11.98
CA PHE A 34 -0.34 16.29 -11.80
C PHE A 34 0.45 15.28 -10.95
N HIS A 35 1.76 15.15 -11.15
CA HIS A 35 2.59 14.22 -10.39
C HIS A 35 2.71 14.59 -8.91
N ASN A 36 2.78 15.90 -8.60
CA ASN A 36 2.82 16.33 -7.20
C ASN A 36 1.48 16.08 -6.50
N LEU A 37 0.37 16.27 -7.22
CA LEU A 37 -0.95 15.95 -6.70
C LEU A 37 -1.10 14.44 -6.48
N LEU A 38 -0.68 13.61 -7.45
CA LEU A 38 -0.72 12.17 -7.36
C LEU A 38 0.12 11.65 -6.18
N ASN A 39 1.32 12.19 -5.97
CA ASN A 39 2.18 11.84 -4.84
C ASN A 39 1.53 12.20 -3.49
N ASP A 40 0.92 13.38 -3.39
CA ASP A 40 0.22 13.79 -2.17
C ASP A 40 -1.04 12.93 -1.91
N ILE A 41 -1.77 12.54 -2.96
CA ILE A 41 -2.88 11.59 -2.87
C ILE A 41 -2.36 10.23 -2.39
N ASN A 42 -1.31 9.68 -3.00
CA ASN A 42 -0.74 8.39 -2.61
C ASN A 42 -0.25 8.42 -1.16
N LYS A 43 0.44 9.48 -0.74
CA LYS A 43 0.88 9.65 0.65
C LYS A 43 -0.28 9.76 1.64
N PHE A 44 -1.37 10.43 1.26
CA PHE A 44 -2.53 10.60 2.12
C PHE A 44 -3.43 9.36 2.19
N THR A 45 -3.55 8.63 1.08
CA THR A 45 -4.51 7.54 0.94
C THR A 45 -3.88 6.17 1.13
N GLY A 46 -2.58 6.01 0.91
CA GLY A 46 -1.85 4.74 0.89
C GLY A 46 -2.05 3.93 -0.40
N LEU A 47 -2.73 4.49 -1.42
CA LEU A 47 -3.16 3.74 -2.60
C LEU A 47 -2.05 3.42 -3.60
N ASN A 48 -0.92 4.15 -3.55
CA ASN A 48 0.27 3.92 -4.36
C ASN A 48 -0.04 3.66 -5.85
N ARG A 49 -0.73 4.60 -6.50
CA ARG A 49 -1.12 4.54 -7.91
C ARG A 49 -0.20 5.34 -8.84
N ASP A 50 -0.10 4.92 -10.09
CA ASP A 50 0.58 5.66 -11.16
C ASP A 50 -0.37 6.63 -11.91
N ALA A 51 0.14 7.29 -12.95
CA ALA A 51 -0.60 8.27 -13.73
C ALA A 51 -1.76 7.66 -14.55
N GLN A 52 -1.71 6.35 -14.77
CA GLN A 52 -2.66 5.56 -15.53
C GLN A 52 -3.72 4.92 -14.60
N GLY A 53 -3.56 5.05 -13.28
CA GLY A 53 -4.44 4.48 -12.27
C GLY A 53 -4.09 3.05 -11.85
N ASN A 54 -2.96 2.50 -12.30
CA ASN A 54 -2.47 1.19 -11.88
C ASN A 54 -1.68 1.29 -10.58
N LEU A 55 -1.49 0.18 -9.87
CA LEU A 55 -0.54 0.16 -8.75
C LEU A 55 0.89 0.41 -9.25
N ASN A 56 1.60 1.29 -8.54
CA ASN A 56 3.01 1.53 -8.77
C ASN A 56 3.87 0.42 -8.14
N ASN A 57 5.19 0.50 -8.29
CA ASN A 57 6.13 -0.52 -7.79
C ASN A 57 6.27 -0.53 -6.26
N GLU A 58 5.78 0.49 -5.56
CA GLU A 58 5.84 0.61 -4.10
C GLU A 58 4.56 0.08 -3.42
N ALA A 59 3.51 -0.22 -4.20
CA ALA A 59 2.27 -0.75 -3.68
C ALA A 59 2.47 -2.10 -2.97
N GLY A 60 1.99 -2.20 -1.72
CA GLY A 60 2.09 -3.41 -0.88
C GLY A 60 3.42 -3.57 -0.16
N ILE A 61 4.44 -2.76 -0.46
CA ILE A 61 5.73 -2.84 0.20
C ILE A 61 5.66 -2.13 1.56
N ILE A 62 6.03 -2.84 2.62
CA ILE A 62 6.28 -2.28 3.95
C ILE A 62 7.79 -2.33 4.13
N ASN A 63 8.44 -1.17 4.03
CA ASN A 63 9.90 -1.08 3.94
C ASN A 63 10.58 -1.64 5.19
N GLU A 64 10.02 -1.35 6.38
CA GLU A 64 10.53 -1.82 7.66
C GLU A 64 10.54 -3.35 7.72
N ILE A 65 9.45 -4.00 7.32
CA ILE A 65 9.31 -5.46 7.29
C ILE A 65 10.19 -6.08 6.19
N SER A 66 10.24 -5.45 5.01
CA SER A 66 11.08 -5.94 3.91
C SER A 66 12.56 -5.96 4.28
N GLN A 67 13.05 -4.91 4.95
CA GLN A 67 14.42 -4.83 5.44
C GLN A 67 14.70 -5.87 6.53
N LEU A 68 13.75 -6.05 7.45
CA LEU A 68 13.84 -7.02 8.53
C LEU A 68 14.06 -8.45 7.99
N ILE A 69 13.22 -8.86 7.04
CA ILE A 69 13.30 -10.18 6.40
C ILE A 69 14.59 -10.32 5.59
N LYS A 70 15.00 -9.27 4.85
CA LYS A 70 16.27 -9.27 4.12
C LYS A 70 17.47 -9.46 5.03
N ASN A 71 17.48 -8.80 6.19
CA ASN A 71 18.56 -8.96 7.16
C ASN A 71 18.61 -10.40 7.67
N TYR A 72 17.47 -10.96 8.07
CA TYR A 72 17.35 -12.36 8.47
C TYR A 72 17.89 -13.34 7.41
N TYR A 73 17.54 -13.12 6.13
CA TYR A 73 18.05 -13.92 5.02
C TYR A 73 19.57 -13.88 4.85
N ASN A 74 20.22 -12.80 5.27
CA ASN A 74 21.65 -12.60 5.11
C ASN A 74 22.45 -13.04 6.35
N SER A 75 21.88 -12.89 7.55
CA SER A 75 22.52 -13.24 8.81
C SER A 75 22.37 -14.72 9.17
N GLY A 76 21.28 -15.37 8.74
CA GLY A 76 20.97 -16.73 9.16
C GLY A 76 20.58 -16.81 10.65
N ASP A 77 20.05 -15.70 11.18
CA ASP A 77 19.63 -15.57 12.58
C ASP A 77 18.52 -16.56 12.96
N ASN A 78 18.22 -16.62 14.25
CA ASN A 78 17.21 -17.54 14.79
C ASN A 78 15.79 -17.16 14.30
N GLU A 79 15.07 -18.14 13.76
CA GLU A 79 13.70 -17.98 13.25
C GLU A 79 12.75 -17.37 14.29
N LEU A 80 12.95 -17.66 15.58
CA LEU A 80 12.12 -17.08 16.65
C LEU A 80 12.31 -15.56 16.81
N GLU A 81 13.52 -15.05 16.59
CA GLU A 81 13.84 -13.63 16.77
C GLU A 81 13.17 -12.76 15.69
N ILE A 82 13.12 -13.25 14.45
CA ILE A 82 12.47 -12.53 13.34
C ILE A 82 10.95 -12.41 13.55
N PHE A 83 10.29 -13.43 14.10
CA PHE A 83 8.86 -13.35 14.41
C PHE A 83 8.58 -12.37 15.55
N ASP A 84 9.41 -12.34 16.60
CA ASP A 84 9.28 -11.37 17.69
C ASP A 84 9.52 -9.93 17.21
N GLU A 85 10.48 -9.71 16.33
CA GLU A 85 10.74 -8.40 15.73
C GLU A 85 9.62 -7.97 14.79
N LEU A 86 9.05 -8.90 14.01
CA LEU A 86 7.91 -8.62 13.16
C LEU A 86 6.70 -8.17 14.00
N GLU A 87 6.42 -8.85 15.12
CA GLU A 87 5.33 -8.50 16.03
C GLU A 87 5.49 -7.09 16.64
N LYS A 88 6.73 -6.69 16.96
CA LYS A 88 7.04 -5.30 17.39
C LYS A 88 6.76 -4.29 16.29
N VAL A 89 7.04 -4.62 15.03
CA VAL A 89 6.72 -3.75 13.89
C VAL A 89 5.21 -3.65 13.69
N LYS A 90 4.47 -4.78 13.77
CA LYS A 90 3.00 -4.78 13.65
C LYS A 90 2.34 -3.90 14.70
N THR A 91 2.75 -4.02 15.95
CA THR A 91 2.20 -3.21 17.05
C THR A 91 2.51 -1.73 16.87
N SER A 92 3.71 -1.38 16.40
CA SER A 92 4.11 0.01 16.08
C SER A 92 3.33 0.60 14.89
N THR A 93 3.09 -0.21 13.86
CA THR A 93 2.35 0.18 12.65
C THR A 93 0.84 0.30 12.92
N SER A 94 0.28 -0.59 13.73
CA SER A 94 -1.15 -0.59 14.11
C SER A 94 -1.53 0.57 15.04
N ILE A 95 -0.59 1.05 15.85
CA ILE A 95 -0.78 2.29 16.66
C ILE A 95 -0.90 3.53 15.75
N SER A 96 -0.43 3.47 14.50
CA SER A 96 -0.57 4.57 13.53
C SER A 96 -1.89 4.54 12.74
N THR A 97 -2.67 3.45 12.81
CA THR A 97 -3.96 3.27 12.12
C THR A 97 -5.16 3.21 13.06
N SER A 98 -4.98 3.21 14.38
CA SER A 98 -6.08 3.23 15.36
C SER A 98 -6.71 4.63 15.48
N GLY A 99 -7.49 5.00 14.47
CA GLY A 99 -8.33 6.18 14.43
C GLY A 99 -9.67 5.89 13.77
N GLY A 100 -10.47 4.99 14.37
CA GLY A 100 -11.88 4.84 14.02
C GLY A 100 -12.33 3.39 13.91
N GLY A 101 -12.92 2.87 14.99
CA GLY A 101 -13.73 1.66 14.93
C GLY A 101 -14.98 1.91 14.08
N GLY A 102 -15.12 1.14 13.02
CA GLY A 102 -16.29 1.08 12.15
C GLY A 102 -16.25 -0.24 11.41
N ASN A 103 -17.28 -1.06 11.64
CA ASN A 103 -17.41 -2.42 11.17
C ASN A 103 -17.29 -2.56 9.64
N ASP A 104 -16.75 -3.71 9.23
CA ASP A 104 -17.02 -4.39 7.97
C ASP A 104 -16.38 -3.79 6.70
N ASP A 105 -15.07 -3.97 6.56
CA ASP A 105 -14.42 -4.36 5.31
C ASP A 105 -12.99 -4.80 5.65
N SER A 106 -12.69 -6.08 5.42
CA SER A 106 -11.45 -6.79 5.74
C SER A 106 -10.18 -5.96 5.53
N ASP A 107 -9.38 -5.88 6.59
CA ASP A 107 -8.16 -5.11 6.75
C ASP A 107 -7.09 -5.54 5.74
N ASP A 108 -6.99 -4.81 4.63
CA ASP A 108 -6.05 -5.00 3.51
C ASP A 108 -4.57 -5.05 4.00
N ASN A 109 -4.27 -4.53 5.21
CA ASN A 109 -2.95 -4.57 5.84
C ASN A 109 -2.66 -5.88 6.60
N ASP A 110 -3.66 -6.48 7.25
CA ASP A 110 -3.51 -7.77 7.92
C ASP A 110 -3.19 -8.87 6.90
N ASP A 111 -3.79 -8.80 5.71
CA ASP A 111 -3.49 -9.68 4.58
C ASP A 111 -2.06 -9.52 4.06
N VAL A 112 -1.51 -8.31 4.08
CA VAL A 112 -0.14 -8.03 3.62
C VAL A 112 0.89 -8.51 4.66
N ILE A 113 0.65 -8.23 5.94
CA ILE A 113 1.53 -8.67 7.03
C ILE A 113 1.55 -10.21 7.12
N GLY A 114 0.39 -10.86 7.07
CA GLY A 114 0.29 -12.32 7.03
C GLY A 114 0.93 -12.93 5.78
N TYR A 115 1.06 -12.17 4.69
CA TYR A 115 1.85 -12.60 3.53
C TYR A 115 3.35 -12.55 3.82
N TYR A 116 3.86 -11.48 4.45
CA TYR A 116 5.27 -11.39 4.86
C TYR A 116 5.69 -12.52 5.80
N GLU A 117 4.85 -12.91 6.75
CA GLU A 117 5.11 -14.05 7.65
C GLU A 117 5.41 -15.34 6.89
N LYS A 118 4.61 -15.62 5.84
CA LYS A 118 4.80 -16.82 5.01
C LYS A 118 6.11 -16.78 4.24
N LEU A 119 6.64 -15.58 3.96
CA LEU A 119 7.88 -15.42 3.20
C LEU A 119 9.12 -15.69 4.04
N ILE A 120 9.08 -15.50 5.37
CA ILE A 120 10.23 -15.75 6.28
C ILE A 120 10.86 -17.12 6.00
N ASN A 121 10.04 -18.17 5.90
CA ASN A 121 10.51 -19.54 5.66
C ASN A 121 10.51 -19.98 4.19
N ALA A 122 10.24 -19.06 3.25
CA ALA A 122 10.06 -19.38 1.84
C ALA A 122 11.11 -18.74 0.93
N LYS A 123 12.27 -18.32 1.48
CA LYS A 123 13.35 -17.63 0.75
C LYS A 123 13.65 -18.26 -0.62
N GLU A 124 13.83 -19.58 -0.67
CA GLU A 124 14.18 -20.31 -1.89
C GLU A 124 13.05 -20.31 -2.94
N TYR A 125 11.79 -20.14 -2.52
CA TYR A 125 10.62 -20.13 -3.38
C TYR A 125 10.26 -18.74 -3.92
N ILE A 126 10.84 -17.66 -3.37
CA ILE A 126 10.54 -16.28 -3.79
C ILE A 126 10.71 -16.08 -5.31
N PRO A 127 11.84 -16.47 -5.94
CA PRO A 127 12.01 -16.27 -7.38
C PRO A 127 10.97 -17.05 -8.21
N ILE A 128 10.62 -18.26 -7.76
CA ILE A 128 9.67 -19.15 -8.44
C ILE A 128 8.26 -18.54 -8.37
N GLU A 129 7.83 -18.11 -7.18
CA GLU A 129 6.52 -17.50 -6.99
C GLU A 129 6.40 -16.17 -7.73
N LEU A 130 7.45 -15.35 -7.72
CA LEU A 130 7.48 -14.10 -8.49
C LEU A 130 7.33 -14.38 -10.00
N SER A 131 8.03 -15.39 -10.52
CA SER A 131 7.89 -15.79 -11.92
C SER A 131 6.48 -16.26 -12.25
N ARG A 132 5.84 -17.05 -11.35
CA ARG A 132 4.48 -17.53 -11.52
C ARG A 132 3.48 -16.36 -11.57
N ILE A 133 3.59 -15.41 -10.65
CA ILE A 133 2.71 -14.23 -10.61
C ILE A 133 2.91 -13.36 -11.85
N ASN A 134 4.15 -13.10 -12.26
CA ASN A 134 4.43 -12.34 -13.48
C ASN A 134 3.83 -13.00 -14.72
N ASN A 135 3.88 -14.33 -14.82
CA ASN A 135 3.28 -15.06 -15.92
C ASN A 135 1.76 -14.85 -15.98
N ILE A 136 1.08 -14.94 -14.84
CA ILE A 136 -0.36 -14.69 -14.72
C ILE A 136 -0.70 -13.25 -15.13
N LEU A 137 0.03 -12.26 -14.61
CA LEU A 137 -0.18 -10.84 -14.91
C LEU A 137 0.13 -10.48 -16.37
N GLN A 138 0.92 -11.28 -17.09
CA GLN A 138 1.22 -11.06 -18.50
C GLN A 138 0.26 -11.77 -19.44
N ASN A 139 -0.10 -13.02 -19.13
CA ASN A 139 -0.82 -13.89 -20.06
C ASN A 139 -2.33 -13.99 -19.79
N ASP A 140 -2.75 -13.78 -18.54
CA ASP A 140 -4.12 -14.02 -18.10
C ASP A 140 -4.80 -12.76 -17.55
N ILE A 141 -4.17 -11.59 -17.65
CA ILE A 141 -4.68 -10.34 -17.05
C ILE A 141 -6.11 -10.01 -17.49
N ASP A 142 -6.45 -10.23 -18.76
CA ASP A 142 -7.78 -9.98 -19.31
C ASP A 142 -8.87 -10.91 -18.72
N LYS A 143 -8.46 -12.00 -18.07
CA LYS A 143 -9.34 -12.97 -17.41
C LYS A 143 -9.54 -12.65 -15.93
N LEU A 144 -8.82 -11.67 -15.39
CA LEU A 144 -8.82 -11.30 -13.97
C LEU A 144 -9.66 -10.06 -13.72
N ASN A 145 -10.25 -9.97 -12.52
CA ASN A 145 -10.87 -8.72 -12.08
C ASN A 145 -9.81 -7.77 -11.48
N GLY A 146 -10.13 -6.47 -11.42
CA GLY A 146 -9.21 -5.45 -10.93
C GLY A 146 -8.70 -5.69 -9.51
N ILE A 147 -9.54 -6.21 -8.62
CA ILE A 147 -9.14 -6.56 -7.23
C ILE A 147 -8.06 -7.64 -7.21
N THR A 148 -8.20 -8.66 -8.06
CA THR A 148 -7.23 -9.75 -8.17
C THR A 148 -5.93 -9.26 -8.80
N ILE A 149 -6.01 -8.41 -9.82
CA ILE A 149 -4.84 -7.77 -10.44
C ILE A 149 -4.08 -6.95 -9.40
N ASP A 150 -4.78 -6.14 -8.61
CA ASP A 150 -4.18 -5.34 -7.53
C ASP A 150 -3.51 -6.23 -6.48
N SER A 151 -4.20 -7.27 -6.02
CA SER A 151 -3.65 -8.22 -5.04
C SER A 151 -2.38 -8.91 -5.55
N LEU A 152 -2.39 -9.41 -6.79
CA LEU A 152 -1.23 -10.04 -7.41
C LEU A 152 -0.08 -9.05 -7.63
N THR A 153 -0.39 -7.81 -8.00
CA THR A 153 0.62 -6.75 -8.20
C THR A 153 1.29 -6.38 -6.87
N LYS A 154 0.51 -6.19 -5.79
CA LYS A 154 1.05 -5.99 -4.43
C LYS A 154 1.99 -7.15 -4.04
N ARG A 155 1.56 -8.41 -4.24
CA ARG A 155 2.40 -9.58 -3.94
C ARG A 155 3.67 -9.62 -4.78
N ALA A 156 3.59 -9.32 -6.08
CA ALA A 156 4.77 -9.26 -6.95
C ALA A 156 5.76 -8.17 -6.49
N ASN A 157 5.28 -7.01 -6.07
CA ASN A 157 6.11 -5.93 -5.54
C ASN A 157 6.81 -6.34 -4.24
N ILE A 158 6.09 -6.99 -3.31
CA ILE A 158 6.66 -7.54 -2.07
C ILE A 158 7.76 -8.57 -2.39
N LEU A 159 7.49 -9.53 -3.28
CA LEU A 159 8.50 -10.54 -3.64
C LEU A 159 9.74 -9.90 -4.27
N ARG A 160 9.57 -8.91 -5.16
CA ARG A 160 10.69 -8.15 -5.73
C ARG A 160 11.46 -7.37 -4.67
N SER A 161 10.79 -6.88 -3.63
CA SER A 161 11.45 -6.12 -2.56
C SER A 161 12.32 -6.99 -1.67
N LEU A 162 12.13 -8.32 -1.68
CA LEU A 162 12.88 -9.30 -0.87
C LEU A 162 14.05 -9.95 -1.62
N LEU A 163 14.09 -9.86 -2.94
CA LEU A 163 15.25 -10.23 -3.77
C LEU A 163 16.34 -9.15 -3.70
#